data_AF-A0A7C7ZT08-F1
#
_entry.id   AF-A0A7C7ZT08-F1
#
_cell.length_a   1.000
_cell.length_b   1.000
_cell.length_c   1.000
_cell.angle_alpha   90.00
_cell.angle_beta   90.00
_cell.angle_gamma   90.00
#
_symmetry.space_group_name_H-M   'P 1'
#
loop_
_entity.id
_entity.type
_entity.pdbx_description
1 polymer ?
#
loop_
_entity_poly.entity_id
_entity_poly.type
_entity_poly.pdbx_seq_one_letter_code
_entity_poly.pdbx_strand_id
1 'polypeptide(L)'
;LEIELDLAEFTVLTPFPHTTAFEDLHRQNRILSRDWNEYSADRVVFQPAQMSPEKLQELYHYAWDAFYRDEPQSFKMFKLLQQVSKREMRDNTYRPRKRELASQAFGEKVL
;
A
#
# COMPACT_ATOMS: atom_id res chain seq x y z
N LEU A 1 11.15 -15.61 -17.87
CA LEU A 1 10.85 -14.17 -17.81
C LEU A 1 10.91 -13.79 -16.34
N GLU A 2 12.06 -13.30 -15.87
CA GLU A 2 12.15 -12.74 -14.52
C GLU A 2 11.70 -11.28 -14.63
N ILE A 3 10.62 -10.93 -13.92
CA ILE A 3 10.16 -9.55 -13.82
C ILE A 3 10.86 -8.96 -12.60
N GLU A 4 11.80 -8.06 -12.83
CA GLU A 4 12.44 -7.29 -11.76
C GLU A 4 11.44 -6.22 -11.29
N LEU A 5 10.93 -6.36 -10.07
CA LEU A 5 9.95 -5.44 -9.51
C LEU A 5 10.66 -4.27 -8.80
N ASP A 6 10.42 -3.06 -9.29
CA ASP A 6 10.96 -1.84 -8.68
C ASP A 6 10.33 -1.58 -7.29
N LEU A 7 9.01 -1.77 -7.19
CA LEU A 7 8.19 -1.59 -5.99
C LEU A 7 7.08 -2.64 -5.96
N ALA A 8 6.71 -3.06 -4.75
CA ALA A 8 5.55 -3.91 -4.49
C ALA A 8 4.74 -3.37 -3.33
N GLU A 9 3.41 -3.52 -3.44
CA GLU A 9 2.44 -3.22 -2.38
C GLU A 9 1.80 -4.54 -1.97
N PHE A 10 1.76 -4.83 -0.67
CA PHE A 10 1.08 -6.00 -0.15
C PHE A 10 -0.10 -5.55 0.71
N THR A 11 -1.23 -6.24 0.58
CA THR A 11 -2.46 -5.96 1.34
C THR A 11 -3.07 -7.24 1.87
N VAL A 12 -3.82 -7.11 2.96
CA VAL A 12 -4.72 -8.13 3.48
C VAL A 12 -6.10 -7.93 2.88
N LEU A 13 -6.82 -9.04 2.61
CA LEU A 13 -8.23 -8.96 2.24
C LEU A 13 -9.02 -8.25 3.36
N THR A 14 -9.45 -7.02 3.10
CA THR A 14 -10.36 -6.28 3.98
C THR A 14 -11.78 -6.38 3.44
N PRO A 15 -12.69 -7.10 4.12
CA PRO A 15 -14.06 -7.27 3.67
C PRO A 15 -14.89 -6.02 3.98
N PHE A 16 -14.79 -4.98 3.15
CA PHE A 16 -15.55 -3.73 3.37
C PHE A 16 -17.07 -3.96 3.41
N PRO A 17 -17.83 -3.15 4.16
CA PRO A 17 -19.28 -3.27 4.21
C PRO A 17 -19.89 -3.14 2.81
N HIS A 18 -20.99 -3.86 2.58
CA HIS A 18 -21.68 -3.95 1.29
C HIS A 18 -20.89 -4.63 0.16
N THR A 19 -19.80 -5.34 0.47
CA THR A 19 -19.12 -6.23 -0.48
C THR A 19 -19.58 -7.67 -0.32
N THR A 20 -19.54 -8.45 -1.40
CA THR A 20 -19.82 -9.89 -1.35
C THR A 20 -18.88 -10.61 -0.38
N ALA A 21 -17.61 -10.19 -0.30
CA ALA A 21 -16.65 -10.75 0.65
C ALA A 21 -17.10 -10.56 2.10
N PHE A 22 -17.65 -9.40 2.45
CA PHE A 22 -18.21 -9.16 3.77
C PHE A 22 -19.45 -10.01 4.02
N GLU A 23 -20.40 -10.06 3.07
CA GLU A 23 -21.63 -10.86 3.21
C GLU A 23 -21.33 -12.35 3.44
N ASP A 24 -20.39 -12.91 2.67
CA ASP A 24 -20.01 -14.31 2.76
C ASP A 24 -19.32 -14.63 4.09
N LEU A 25 -18.34 -13.82 4.50
CA LEU A 25 -17.63 -14.02 5.76
C LEU A 25 -18.55 -13.76 6.96
N HIS A 26 -19.47 -12.81 6.86
CA HIS A 26 -20.46 -12.53 7.89
C HIS A 26 -21.42 -13.71 8.07
N ARG A 27 -21.95 -14.26 6.97
CA ARG A 27 -22.83 -15.45 7.00
C ARG A 27 -22.15 -16.67 7.60
N GLN A 28 -20.84 -16.79 7.39
CA GLN A 28 -20.02 -17.85 7.97
C GLN A 28 -19.60 -17.58 9.43
N ASN A 29 -20.01 -16.47 10.04
CA ASN A 29 -19.59 -16.02 11.37
C ASN A 29 -18.06 -15.87 11.51
N ARG A 30 -17.39 -15.41 10.44
CA ARG A 30 -15.93 -15.26 10.36
C ARG A 30 -15.46 -13.82 10.46
N ILE A 31 -16.33 -12.83 10.68
CA ILE A 31 -15.92 -11.44 10.94
C ILE A 31 -15.50 -11.30 12.41
N LEU A 32 -14.27 -10.85 12.65
CA LEU A 32 -13.69 -10.69 14.00
C LEU A 32 -14.00 -9.32 14.61
N SER A 33 -14.08 -8.28 13.77
CA SER A 33 -14.29 -6.90 14.21
C SER A 33 -15.32 -6.18 13.35
N ARG A 34 -16.12 -5.33 13.99
CA ARG A 34 -17.08 -4.42 13.34
C ARG A 34 -16.70 -2.95 13.51
N ASP A 35 -15.51 -2.69 14.07
CA ASP A 35 -14.97 -1.33 14.10
C ASP A 35 -14.35 -1.01 12.73
N TRP A 36 -14.97 -0.09 12.01
CA TRP A 36 -14.55 0.30 10.67
C TRP A 36 -13.18 0.99 10.65
N ASN A 37 -12.70 1.51 11.78
CA ASN A 37 -11.35 2.06 11.88
C ASN A 37 -10.26 0.99 11.69
N GLU A 38 -10.59 -0.29 11.85
CA GLU A 38 -9.66 -1.41 11.65
C GLU A 38 -9.59 -1.89 10.19
N TYR A 39 -10.39 -1.32 9.29
CA TYR A 39 -10.53 -1.77 7.90
C TYR A 39 -9.55 -1.03 6.98
N SER A 40 -8.25 -1.19 7.23
CA SER A 40 -7.16 -0.40 6.64
C SER A 40 -6.29 -1.14 5.61
N ALA A 41 -6.68 -2.35 5.18
CA ALA A 41 -5.95 -3.20 4.21
C ALA A 41 -4.58 -3.73 4.67
N ASP A 42 -4.15 -3.42 5.88
CA ASP A 42 -2.97 -3.97 6.56
C ASP A 42 -3.33 -4.86 7.75
N ARG A 43 -4.59 -4.79 8.23
CA ARG A 43 -5.08 -5.51 9.40
C ARG A 43 -6.05 -6.64 9.05
N VAL A 44 -5.83 -7.79 9.67
CA VAL A 44 -6.74 -8.94 9.59
C VAL A 44 -7.95 -8.73 10.50
N VAL A 45 -9.14 -8.58 9.90
CA VAL A 45 -10.43 -8.36 10.62
C VAL A 45 -11.41 -9.54 10.45
N PHE A 46 -10.94 -10.67 9.94
CA PHE A 46 -11.73 -11.87 9.71
C PHE A 46 -10.92 -13.14 10.03
N GLN A 47 -11.60 -14.25 10.32
CA GLN A 47 -11.02 -15.56 10.54
C GLN A 47 -10.73 -16.23 9.19
N PRO A 48 -9.47 -16.48 8.78
CA PRO A 48 -9.15 -17.24 7.57
C PRO A 48 -9.55 -18.72 7.69
N ALA A 49 -9.73 -19.41 6.56
CA ALA A 49 -10.29 -20.76 6.54
C ALA A 49 -9.26 -21.84 6.89
N GLN A 50 -7.99 -21.59 6.61
CA GLN A 50 -6.90 -22.57 6.68
C GLN A 50 -5.75 -22.14 7.61
N MET A 51 -5.89 -21.00 8.29
CA MET A 51 -4.87 -20.46 9.20
C MET A 51 -5.52 -19.56 10.24
N SER A 52 -4.78 -19.27 11.32
CA SER A 52 -5.22 -18.29 12.31
C SER A 52 -5.10 -16.86 11.78
N PRO A 53 -5.88 -15.90 12.31
CA PRO A 53 -5.77 -14.48 11.96
C PRO A 53 -4.35 -13.94 12.19
N GLU A 54 -3.73 -14.36 13.29
CA GLU A 54 -2.37 -13.96 13.68
C GLU A 54 -1.35 -14.47 12.66
N LYS A 55 -1.52 -15.69 12.15
CA LYS A 55 -0.63 -16.23 11.12
C LYS A 55 -0.74 -15.44 9.82
N LEU A 56 -1.95 -15.05 9.42
CA LEU A 56 -2.13 -14.20 8.23
C LEU A 56 -1.48 -12.82 8.43
N GLN A 57 -1.62 -12.23 9.63
CA GLN A 57 -0.98 -10.96 9.97
C GLN A 57 0.55 -11.07 9.95
N GLU A 58 1.12 -12.14 10.48
CA GLU A 58 2.56 -12.43 10.44
C GLU A 58 3.06 -12.54 8.99
N LEU A 59 2.33 -13.25 8.12
CA LEU A 59 2.68 -13.41 6.71
C LEU A 59 2.61 -12.09 5.93
N TYR A 60 1.67 -11.21 6.28
CA TYR A 60 1.61 -9.85 5.73
C TYR A 60 2.90 -9.07 6.04
N HIS A 61 3.34 -9.05 7.31
CA HIS A 61 4.60 -8.39 7.68
C HIS A 61 5.81 -9.05 7.02
N TYR A 62 5.85 -10.38 6.97
CA TYR A 62 6.91 -11.12 6.29
C TYR A 62 7.05 -10.74 4.82
N ALA A 63 5.94 -10.52 4.10
CA ALA A 63 5.99 -10.14 2.68
C ALA A 63 6.70 -8.80 2.47
N TRP A 64 6.37 -7.80 3.29
CA TRP A 64 7.03 -6.49 3.29
C TRP A 64 8.52 -6.61 3.66
N ASP A 65 8.83 -7.29 4.77
CA ASP A 65 10.20 -7.45 5.27
C ASP A 65 11.08 -8.24 4.31
N ALA A 66 10.55 -9.27 3.67
CA ALA A 66 11.28 -10.08 2.70
C ALA A 66 11.55 -9.31 1.42
N PHE A 67 10.58 -8.54 0.91
CA PHE A 67 10.74 -7.80 -0.34
C PHE A 67 11.67 -6.59 -0.20
N TYR A 68 11.61 -5.89 0.94
CA TYR A 68 12.41 -4.68 1.20
C TYR A 68 13.63 -4.94 2.11
N ARG A 69 14.04 -6.21 2.27
CA ARG A 69 15.17 -6.61 3.12
C ARG A 69 16.48 -5.90 2.77
N ASP A 70 16.81 -5.92 1.48
CA ASP A 70 18.11 -5.45 0.99
C ASP A 70 18.10 -3.95 0.70
N GLU A 71 16.91 -3.40 0.41
CA GLU A 71 16.73 -2.01 0.04
C GLU A 71 15.40 -1.46 0.56
N PRO A 72 15.42 -0.39 1.38
CA PRO A 72 14.20 0.24 1.87
C PRO A 72 13.31 0.75 0.74
N GLN A 73 11.99 0.66 0.94
CA GLN A 73 10.98 1.13 -0.01
C GLN A 73 11.21 2.59 -0.46
N SER A 74 11.58 3.46 0.47
CA SER A 74 11.85 4.88 0.19
C SER A 74 13.01 5.08 -0.79
N PHE A 75 14.04 4.23 -0.73
CA PHE A 75 15.19 4.32 -1.61
C PHE A 75 14.89 3.71 -2.99
N LYS A 76 14.13 2.62 -3.06
CA LYS A 76 13.56 2.10 -4.32
C LYS A 76 12.71 3.15 -5.02
N MET A 77 11.80 3.81 -4.28
CA MET A 77 10.98 4.90 -4.79
C MET A 77 11.84 6.07 -5.30
N PHE A 78 12.88 6.46 -4.55
CA PHE A 78 13.80 7.50 -4.98
C PHE A 78 14.48 7.18 -6.32
N LYS A 79 14.99 5.95 -6.49
CA LYS A 79 15.60 5.51 -7.75
C LYS A 79 14.61 5.54 -8.91
N LEU A 80 13.39 5.06 -8.69
CA LEU A 80 12.32 5.08 -9.69
C LEU A 80 12.02 6.52 -10.13
N LEU A 81 11.81 7.43 -9.18
CA LEU A 81 11.57 8.85 -9.48
C LEU A 81 12.75 9.47 -10.25
N GLN A 82 13.99 9.16 -9.86
CA GLN A 82 15.18 9.63 -10.57
C GLN A 82 15.24 9.12 -12.00
N GLN A 83 14.88 7.85 -12.25
CA GLN A 83 14.82 7.27 -13.58
C GLN A 83 13.74 7.94 -14.44
N VAL A 84 12.55 8.16 -13.87
CA VAL A 84 11.45 8.88 -14.54
C VAL A 84 11.89 10.30 -14.92
N SER A 85 12.46 11.07 -13.99
CA SER A 85 12.94 12.42 -14.28
C SER A 85 14.00 12.44 -15.40
N LYS A 86 14.97 11.51 -15.37
CA LYS A 86 15.97 11.37 -16.44
C LYS A 86 15.31 11.07 -17.79
N ARG A 87 14.27 10.22 -17.81
CA ARG A 87 13.53 9.90 -19.03
C ARG A 87 12.79 11.12 -19.57
N GLU A 88 12.04 11.82 -18.72
CA GLU A 88 11.30 13.03 -19.12
C GLU A 88 12.23 14.14 -19.65
N MET A 89 13.43 14.27 -19.09
CA MET A 89 14.43 15.22 -19.60
C MET A 89 14.91 14.86 -21.00
N ARG A 90 15.13 13.57 -21.30
CA ARG A 90 15.47 13.10 -22.65
C ARG A 90 14.32 13.32 -23.64
N ASP A 91 13.10 13.08 -23.18
CA ASP A 91 11.88 13.20 -24.00
C ASP A 91 11.41 14.67 -24.13
N ASN A 92 12.14 15.64 -23.54
CA ASN A 92 11.79 17.06 -23.47
C ASN A 92 10.39 17.34 -22.88
N THR A 93 9.88 16.46 -22.02
CA THR A 93 8.58 16.58 -21.36
C THR A 93 8.70 16.97 -19.88
N TYR A 94 9.92 17.01 -19.34
CA TYR A 94 10.18 17.32 -17.93
C TYR A 94 9.60 18.68 -17.51
N ARG A 95 8.86 18.68 -16.39
CA ARG A 95 8.32 19.88 -15.78
C ARG A 95 8.90 20.06 -14.37
N PRO A 96 9.57 21.19 -14.08
CA PRO A 96 10.11 21.42 -12.75
C PRO A 96 8.98 21.62 -11.73
N ARG A 97 9.27 21.26 -10.47
CA ARG A 97 8.36 21.55 -9.35
C ARG A 97 8.13 23.06 -9.24
N LYS A 98 6.86 23.46 -9.23
CA LYS A 98 6.41 24.82 -8.92
C LYS A 98 6.79 25.20 -7.49
N ARG A 99 7.91 25.91 -7.32
CA ARG A 99 8.45 26.28 -6.00
C ARG A 99 7.50 27.21 -5.23
N GLU A 100 6.71 28.00 -5.93
CA GLU A 100 5.68 28.89 -5.40
C GLU A 100 4.56 28.15 -4.65
N LEU A 101 4.34 26.87 -4.96
CA LEU A 101 3.36 26.01 -4.27
C LEU A 101 3.96 25.26 -3.07
N ALA A 102 5.28 25.33 -2.84
CA ALA A 102 5.91 24.59 -1.75
C ALA A 102 5.50 25.11 -0.36
N SER A 103 5.14 26.39 -0.26
CA SER A 103 4.60 27.02 0.95
C SER A 103 3.07 27.01 0.97
N GLN A 104 2.40 26.22 0.13
CA GLN A 104 0.95 26.12 0.08
C GLN A 104 0.49 24.70 0.43
N ALA A 105 -0.51 24.60 1.31
CA ALA A 105 -1.22 23.35 1.62
C ALA A 105 -2.71 23.60 1.47
N PHE A 106 -3.41 22.72 0.74
CA PHE A 106 -4.86 22.86 0.47
C PHE A 106 -5.28 24.23 -0.10
N GLY A 107 -4.39 24.90 -0.83
CA GLY A 107 -4.65 26.22 -1.43
C GLY A 107 -4.38 27.42 -0.50
N GLU A 108 -3.99 27.18 0.75
CA GLU A 108 -3.65 28.23 1.72
C GLU A 108 -2.13 28.29 1.95
N LYS A 109 -1.62 29.49 2.28
CA LYS A 109 -0.21 29.65 2.66
C LYS A 109 0.03 29.03 4.03
N VAL A 110 0.96 28.09 4.08
CA VAL A 110 1.51 27.57 5.33
C VAL A 110 2.57 28.58 5.79
N LEU A 111 2.27 29.30 6.88
CA LEU A 111 3.19 30.21 7.56
C LEU A 111 4.35 29.46 8.22
#